data_AF-G4CNE3-F1
#
_entry.id   AF-G4CNE3-F1
#
_cell.length_a   1.000
_cell.length_b   1.000
_cell.length_c   1.000
_cell.angle_alpha   90.00
_cell.angle_beta   90.00
_cell.angle_gamma   90.00
#
_symmetry.space_group_name_H-M   'P 1'
#
loop_
_entity.id
_entity.type
_entity.pdbx_description
1 polymer ?
#
loop_
_entity_poly.entity_id
_entity_poly.type
_entity_poly.pdbx_seq_one_letter_code
_entity_poly.pdbx_strand_id
1 'polypeptide(L)'
;MNEQKTPYNQIDFVVKAPRFHIVFSYMSDKGVAFVCEYLLRLLEVTPCKPEQIAQYFGFTQHETEVALADLEKNKWITWRDDGLIELSAEGLRLFHNDGQDSPKIPTLKAFGNEYRMELLDNNFFQKEDCDKVRQQAIELEIEPKVLSESSEIAQKTFQNRFRHLMEDEIINLDEKDISLYKIDAIEPKGAPDYFRFTQAFELLPETGEAKERHDVPTITYQDNIQQAITVQLEQFASRDNLRELRKSMEEIGDEDTVNVLFGGRFDAIEFRKIQYQFEQKNGLYFLGQVYHQENLFKKINDILKKLDKKQTKKLYWLAPSDIYWGKQKKIHDQIQNLVNNQKNGYEFRLYLPLLPKCSNREKQAWEYEFKGIAEKEIAEKVLYGFYEGFLDSHTEILFLEDKFAVVCYHAKLVGYPVTVPLGFMTTQTDKIRHIIKLAENYLNSTIFSDNDTDEKGQKDFGLLSKL
;
A
#
# COMPACT_ATOMS: atom_id res chain seq x y z
N MET A 1 20.96 -15.15 -15.43
CA MET A 1 19.88 -14.98 -16.42
C MET A 1 18.91 -13.98 -15.80
N ASN A 2 18.59 -12.88 -16.48
CA ASN A 2 17.47 -12.03 -16.01
C ASN A 2 16.21 -12.89 -16.10
N GLU A 3 15.58 -13.19 -14.97
CA GLU A 3 14.28 -13.86 -14.96
C GLU A 3 13.28 -12.97 -15.70
N GLN A 4 12.73 -13.50 -16.80
CA GLN A 4 11.70 -12.79 -17.54
C GLN A 4 10.42 -12.77 -16.70
N LYS A 5 10.07 -11.59 -16.19
CA LYS A 5 8.83 -11.37 -15.45
C LYS A 5 7.64 -11.44 -16.41
N THR A 6 6.64 -12.24 -16.05
CA THR A 6 5.40 -12.39 -16.83
C THR A 6 4.21 -12.16 -15.90
N PRO A 7 4.01 -10.92 -15.41
CA PRO A 7 2.91 -10.62 -14.50
C PRO A 7 1.57 -10.71 -15.23
N TYR A 8 0.63 -11.46 -14.66
CA TYR A 8 -0.74 -11.56 -15.17
C TYR A 8 -1.74 -10.81 -14.30
N ASN A 9 -1.40 -10.53 -13.04
CA ASN A 9 -2.22 -9.72 -12.16
C ASN A 9 -1.32 -8.98 -11.16
N GLN A 10 -1.66 -7.74 -10.83
CA GLN A 10 -0.92 -6.90 -9.88
C GLN A 10 -1.92 -6.30 -8.91
N ILE A 11 -1.72 -6.55 -7.62
CA ILE A 11 -2.68 -6.18 -6.58
C ILE A 11 -1.93 -5.41 -5.49
N ASP A 12 -2.46 -4.24 -5.16
CA ASP A 12 -2.03 -3.50 -3.97
C ASP A 12 -2.73 -4.13 -2.75
N PHE A 13 -1.93 -4.44 -1.73
CA PHE A 13 -2.40 -4.78 -0.40
C PHE A 13 -2.10 -3.62 0.54
N VAL A 14 -2.97 -3.44 1.54
CA VAL A 14 -2.77 -2.45 2.60
C VAL A 14 -2.90 -3.07 3.98
N VAL A 15 -1.97 -2.74 4.86
CA VAL A 15 -2.00 -3.08 6.28
C VAL A 15 -2.18 -1.81 7.08
N LYS A 16 -3.06 -1.82 8.08
CA LYS A 16 -3.21 -0.65 8.96
C LYS A 16 -1.90 -0.36 9.67
N ALA A 17 -1.46 0.90 9.59
CA ALA A 17 -0.28 1.41 10.28
C ALA A 17 -0.67 2.60 11.18
N PRO A 18 -1.14 2.36 12.42
CA PRO A 18 -1.45 3.43 13.34
C PRO A 18 -0.25 4.34 13.59
N ARG A 19 -0.56 5.62 13.85
CA ARG A 19 0.42 6.65 14.13
C ARG A 19 0.55 6.80 15.64
N PHE A 20 1.78 6.81 16.12
CA PHE A 20 2.12 6.96 17.53
C PHE A 20 3.05 8.15 17.70
N HIS A 21 2.70 9.06 18.59
CA HIS A 21 3.68 9.99 19.13
C HIS A 21 4.40 9.30 20.27
N ILE A 22 5.69 9.00 20.06
CA ILE A 22 6.52 8.31 21.05
C ILE A 22 7.52 9.32 21.59
N VAL A 23 7.45 9.54 22.90
CA VAL A 23 8.41 10.33 23.66
C VAL A 23 9.28 9.37 24.44
N PHE A 24 10.59 9.48 24.28
CA PHE A 24 11.54 8.63 24.96
C PHE A 24 12.77 9.43 25.38
N SER A 25 13.41 8.92 26.42
CA SER A 25 14.70 9.40 26.87
C SER A 25 15.80 8.45 26.42
N TYR A 26 16.91 8.98 25.94
CA TYR A 26 18.08 8.22 25.51
C TYR A 26 19.35 8.77 26.14
N MET A 27 20.36 7.91 26.26
CA MET A 27 21.70 8.28 26.69
C MET A 27 22.60 8.39 25.46
N SER A 28 23.35 9.49 25.38
CA SER A 28 24.45 9.61 24.42
C SER A 28 25.77 9.89 25.11
N ASP A 29 26.84 9.40 24.49
CA ASP A 29 28.22 9.52 24.98
C ASP A 29 28.80 10.95 24.84
N LYS A 30 27.98 11.93 24.42
CA LYS A 30 28.40 13.32 24.29
C LYS A 30 28.24 14.08 25.60
N GLY A 31 29.36 14.20 26.30
CA GLY A 31 29.88 15.42 26.93
C GLY A 31 29.05 16.00 28.06
N VAL A 32 29.62 15.94 29.26
CA VAL A 32 29.14 16.64 30.46
C VAL A 32 28.97 18.13 30.18
N ALA A 33 28.13 18.80 30.97
CA ALA A 33 28.31 20.24 31.18
C ALA A 33 29.78 20.48 31.55
N PHE A 34 30.49 21.27 30.73
CA PHE A 34 31.94 21.54 30.80
C PHE A 34 32.49 21.50 32.23
N VAL A 35 31.86 22.21 33.17
CA VAL A 35 32.25 22.25 34.58
C VAL A 35 32.40 20.87 35.24
N CYS A 36 31.42 19.96 35.10
CA CYS A 36 31.48 18.68 35.83
C CYS A 36 32.51 17.73 35.19
N GLU A 37 32.77 17.86 33.88
CA GLU A 37 33.87 17.14 33.22
C GLU A 37 35.23 17.52 33.82
N TYR A 38 35.51 18.81 33.92
CA TYR A 38 36.78 19.28 34.48
C TYR A 38 36.89 19.00 35.98
N LEU A 39 35.78 19.01 36.71
CA LEU A 39 35.77 18.65 38.13
C LEU A 39 36.11 17.16 38.31
N LEU A 40 35.54 16.26 37.48
CA LEU A 40 35.90 14.84 37.49
C LEU A 40 37.36 14.61 37.08
N ARG A 41 37.87 15.31 36.05
CA ARG A 41 39.30 15.26 35.67
C ARG A 41 40.21 15.73 36.81
N LEU A 42 39.84 16.80 37.52
CA LEU A 42 40.59 17.29 38.67
C LEU A 42 40.66 16.24 39.78
N LEU A 43 39.52 15.61 40.08
CA LEU A 43 39.43 14.57 41.12
C LEU A 43 40.08 13.24 40.72
N GLU A 44 40.19 12.95 39.42
CA GLU A 44 40.99 11.83 38.91
C GLU A 44 42.47 12.02 39.20
N VAL A 45 42.96 13.26 39.08
CA VAL A 45 44.36 13.61 39.36
C VAL A 45 44.63 13.62 40.86
N THR A 46 43.74 14.22 41.67
CA THR A 46 43.94 14.30 43.13
C THR A 46 42.65 14.55 43.90
N PRO A 47 42.48 13.93 45.09
CA PRO A 47 41.44 14.33 46.03
C PRO A 47 41.58 15.81 46.44
N CYS A 48 40.46 16.51 46.59
CA CYS A 48 40.42 17.95 46.84
C CYS A 48 39.37 18.33 47.89
N LYS A 49 39.61 19.39 48.66
CA LYS A 49 38.59 20.02 49.52
C LYS A 49 37.70 20.97 48.72
N PRO A 50 36.44 21.22 49.16
CA PRO A 50 35.55 22.19 48.50
C PRO A 50 36.19 23.56 48.27
N GLU A 51 36.97 24.08 49.23
CA GLU A 51 37.60 25.39 49.10
C GLU A 51 38.68 25.41 48.01
N GLN A 52 39.35 24.29 47.78
CA GLN A 52 40.37 24.13 46.73
C GLN A 52 39.71 24.05 45.35
N ILE A 53 38.57 23.36 45.25
CA ILE A 53 37.75 23.30 44.03
C ILE A 53 37.21 24.70 43.71
N ALA A 54 36.66 25.39 44.70
CA ALA A 54 36.15 26.76 44.56
C ALA A 54 37.25 27.71 44.05
N GLN A 55 38.44 27.63 44.64
CA GLN A 55 39.59 28.44 44.24
C GLN A 55 40.08 28.10 42.82
N TYR A 56 40.13 26.82 42.45
CA TYR A 56 40.61 26.38 41.15
C TYR A 56 39.68 26.81 40.01
N PHE A 57 38.37 26.68 40.19
CA PHE A 57 37.36 27.04 39.18
C PHE A 57 36.87 28.49 39.27
N GLY A 58 37.24 29.23 40.31
CA GLY A 58 36.75 30.58 40.56
C GLY A 58 35.28 30.63 40.99
N PHE A 59 34.77 29.55 41.58
CA PHE A 59 33.40 29.45 42.05
C PHE A 59 33.21 30.16 43.40
N THR A 60 32.01 30.67 43.60
CA THR A 60 31.50 30.95 44.94
C THR A 60 31.27 29.65 45.71
N GLN A 61 31.12 29.75 47.03
CA GLN A 61 30.80 28.60 47.87
C GLN A 61 29.50 27.92 47.41
N HIS A 62 28.47 28.71 47.07
CA HIS A 62 27.19 28.19 46.61
C HIS A 62 27.30 27.44 45.27
N GLU A 63 28.05 27.99 44.30
CA GLU A 63 28.28 27.32 43.02
C GLU A 63 29.07 26.01 43.17
N THR A 64 30.02 25.98 44.11
CA THR A 64 30.78 24.76 44.42
C THR A 64 29.89 23.69 45.03
N GLU A 65 29.00 24.06 45.96
CA GLU A 65 28.02 23.15 46.57
C GLU A 65 27.07 22.58 45.51
N VAL A 66 26.57 23.41 44.58
CA VAL A 66 25.69 22.97 43.49
C VAL A 66 26.42 22.00 42.55
N ALA A 67 27.65 22.31 42.15
CA ALA A 67 28.43 21.45 41.25
C ALA A 67 28.76 20.09 41.89
N LEU A 68 29.04 20.06 43.18
CA LEU A 68 29.32 18.82 43.92
C LEU A 68 28.06 17.99 44.16
N ALA A 69 26.92 18.63 44.43
CA ALA A 69 25.65 17.95 44.65
C ALA A 69 25.24 17.06 43.45
N ASP A 70 25.49 17.52 42.22
CA ASP A 70 25.20 16.74 41.01
C ASP A 70 26.11 15.51 40.88
N LEU A 71 27.40 15.63 41.21
CA LEU A 71 28.35 14.51 41.19
C LEU A 71 28.06 13.48 42.29
N GLU A 72 27.69 13.95 43.48
CA GLU A 72 27.33 13.12 44.63
C GLU A 72 26.01 12.38 44.39
N LYS A 73 25.01 13.05 43.82
CA LYS A 73 23.72 12.43 43.42
C LYS A 73 23.93 11.27 42.44
N ASN A 74 24.85 11.43 41.49
CA ASN A 74 25.21 10.39 40.53
C ASN A 74 26.19 9.34 41.09
N LYS A 75 26.57 9.46 42.37
CA LYS A 75 27.52 8.58 43.07
C LYS A 75 28.90 8.52 42.41
N TRP A 76 29.31 9.56 41.69
CA TRP A 76 30.63 9.61 41.05
C TRP A 76 31.75 10.07 41.98
N ILE A 77 31.39 10.71 43.10
CA ILE A 77 32.33 11.16 44.12
C ILE A 77 31.95 10.61 45.50
N THR A 78 32.93 10.54 46.39
CA THR A 78 32.76 10.18 47.80
C THR A 78 33.52 11.12 48.70
N TRP A 79 33.00 11.34 49.91
CA TRP A 79 33.66 12.11 50.96
C TRP A 79 34.51 11.21 51.85
N ARG A 80 35.74 11.64 52.12
CA ARG A 80 36.63 11.05 53.13
C ARG A 80 36.41 11.67 54.50
N ASP A 81 36.84 10.96 55.54
CA ASP A 81 36.73 11.40 56.94
C ASP A 81 37.52 12.70 57.23
N ASP A 82 38.51 13.04 56.40
CA ASP A 82 39.32 14.26 56.50
C ASP A 82 38.75 15.46 55.72
N GLY A 83 37.56 15.29 55.13
CA GLY A 83 36.85 16.31 54.36
C GLY A 83 37.34 16.46 52.91
N LEU A 84 38.20 15.57 52.42
CA LEU A 84 38.54 15.51 51.00
C LEU A 84 37.47 14.78 50.19
N ILE A 85 37.30 15.23 48.96
CA ILE A 85 36.43 14.62 47.95
C ILE A 85 37.33 13.85 46.99
N GLU A 86 36.94 12.62 46.65
CA GLU A 86 37.61 11.80 45.63
C GLU A 86 36.60 11.13 44.70
N LEU A 87 37.09 10.58 43.58
CA LEU A 87 36.26 9.75 42.71
C LEU A 87 35.89 8.43 43.41
N SER A 88 34.62 8.05 43.27
CA SER A 88 34.15 6.72 43.66
C SER A 88 34.59 5.66 42.65
N ALA A 89 34.30 4.38 42.94
CA ALA A 89 34.50 3.30 41.96
C ALA A 89 33.68 3.53 40.67
N GLU A 90 32.46 4.07 40.78
CA GLU A 90 31.61 4.46 39.66
C GLU A 90 32.16 5.67 38.90
N GLY A 91 32.73 6.66 39.60
CA GLY A 91 33.37 7.82 38.99
C GLY A 91 34.60 7.45 38.17
N LEU A 92 35.43 6.54 38.68
CA LEU A 92 36.61 6.03 37.95
C LEU A 92 36.22 5.28 36.66
N ARG A 93 35.08 4.56 36.65
CA ARG A 93 34.59 3.84 35.45
C ARG A 93 34.28 4.77 34.27
N LEU A 94 34.04 6.06 34.51
CA LEU A 94 33.82 7.04 33.44
C LEU A 94 35.05 7.22 32.53
N PHE A 95 36.25 6.87 33.00
CA PHE A 95 37.52 7.10 32.29
C PHE A 95 38.06 5.85 31.56
N HIS A 96 37.46 4.67 31.76
CA HIS A 96 38.15 3.40 31.53
C HIS A 96 38.07 2.76 30.14
N ASN A 97 37.53 3.42 29.11
CA ASN A 97 37.21 2.69 27.86
C ASN A 97 38.11 2.91 26.62
N ASP A 98 38.91 3.97 26.45
CA ASP A 98 39.60 4.16 25.14
C ASP A 98 40.95 4.91 25.15
N GLY A 99 41.66 5.01 26.28
CA GLY A 99 42.94 5.75 26.33
C GLY A 99 42.81 7.25 26.06
N GLN A 100 41.61 7.80 26.25
CA GLN A 100 41.34 9.24 26.27
C GLN A 100 41.18 9.71 27.72
N ASP A 101 41.88 10.79 28.10
CA ASP A 101 41.83 11.43 29.43
C ASP A 101 40.51 12.21 29.69
N SER A 102 39.38 11.73 29.18
CA SER A 102 38.08 12.42 29.23
C SER A 102 36.98 11.50 29.76
N PRO A 103 36.21 11.89 30.79
CA PRO A 103 35.15 11.05 31.33
C PRO A 103 33.98 10.94 30.34
N LYS A 104 33.56 9.72 30.02
CA LYS A 104 32.33 9.45 29.24
C LYS A 104 31.12 9.46 30.18
N ILE A 105 30.41 10.58 30.23
CA ILE A 105 29.18 10.70 31.02
C ILE A 105 27.97 10.55 30.11
N PRO A 106 27.05 9.62 30.40
CA PRO A 106 25.80 9.52 29.66
C PRO A 106 24.93 10.75 29.94
N THR A 107 24.78 11.61 28.94
CA THR A 107 23.83 12.73 29.01
C THR A 107 22.44 12.21 28.69
N LEU A 108 21.50 12.36 29.64
CA LEU A 108 20.10 12.00 29.40
C LEU A 108 19.43 13.07 28.54
N LYS A 109 18.94 12.68 27.37
CA LYS A 109 18.21 13.55 26.44
C LYS A 109 16.82 13.01 26.20
N ALA A 110 15.85 13.90 26.10
CA ALA A 110 14.48 13.55 25.72
C ALA A 110 14.26 13.86 24.24
N PHE A 111 13.56 12.98 23.55
CA PHE A 111 13.16 13.15 22.16
C PHE A 111 11.73 12.64 21.96
N GLY A 112 10.99 13.31 21.09
CA GLY A 112 9.62 12.96 20.77
C GLY A 112 9.38 13.12 19.29
N ASN A 113 8.88 12.08 18.65
CA ASN A 113 8.52 12.12 17.23
C ASN A 113 7.31 11.24 16.95
N GLU A 114 6.76 11.36 15.75
CA GLU A 114 5.66 10.55 15.27
C GLU A 114 6.17 9.38 14.41
N TYR A 115 5.77 8.17 14.79
CA TYR A 115 6.13 6.93 14.13
C TYR A 115 4.89 6.20 13.64
N ARG A 116 5.06 5.37 12.61
CA ARG A 116 4.01 4.50 12.06
C ARG A 116 4.46 3.06 12.21
N MET A 117 3.56 2.19 12.64
CA MET A 117 3.84 0.77 12.78
C MET A 117 2.69 -0.04 12.21
N GLU A 118 2.93 -0.91 11.24
CA GLU A 118 1.89 -1.84 10.78
C GLU A 118 1.60 -2.91 11.82
N LEU A 119 0.37 -3.44 11.81
CA LEU A 119 -0.16 -4.26 12.91
C LEU A 119 -0.02 -5.78 12.73
N LEU A 120 0.48 -6.28 11.60
CA LEU A 120 0.67 -7.72 11.37
C LEU A 120 2.06 -8.17 11.85
N ASP A 121 3.12 -7.51 11.42
CA ASP A 121 4.51 -7.90 11.73
C ASP A 121 5.28 -6.85 12.57
N ASN A 122 4.60 -5.74 12.91
CA ASN A 122 5.11 -4.64 13.73
C ASN A 122 6.36 -3.97 13.12
N ASN A 123 6.42 -3.87 11.79
CA ASN A 123 7.42 -3.07 11.10
C ASN A 123 7.10 -1.58 11.32
N PHE A 124 8.12 -0.80 11.71
CA PHE A 124 8.02 0.64 11.75
C PHE A 124 8.44 1.24 10.40
N PHE A 125 7.80 2.34 10.02
CA PHE A 125 8.00 2.96 8.71
C PHE A 125 8.31 4.44 8.80
N GLN A 126 9.03 4.94 7.80
CA GLN A 126 9.07 6.36 7.52
C GLN A 126 7.70 6.83 7.04
N LYS A 127 7.49 8.14 7.04
CA LYS A 127 6.20 8.71 6.63
C LYS A 127 5.96 8.49 5.14
N GLU A 128 7.02 8.44 4.35
CA GLU A 128 7.04 8.31 2.90
C GLU A 128 6.65 6.89 2.45
N ASP A 129 6.87 5.89 3.31
CA ASP A 129 6.53 4.49 3.05
C ASP A 129 5.06 4.16 3.39
N CYS A 130 4.31 5.14 3.90
CA CYS A 130 2.92 4.99 4.30
C CYS A 130 1.97 5.83 3.43
N ASP A 131 0.81 5.25 3.13
CA ASP A 131 -0.30 5.88 2.44
C ASP A 131 -1.40 6.30 3.41
N LYS A 132 -2.04 7.44 3.14
CA LYS A 132 -3.28 7.85 3.84
C LYS A 132 -4.54 7.21 3.25
N VAL A 133 -4.40 6.60 2.08
CA VAL A 133 -5.48 6.16 1.18
C VAL A 133 -5.41 4.65 1.09
N ARG A 134 -6.50 3.96 1.46
CA ARG A 134 -6.63 2.49 1.40
C ARG A 134 -7.39 1.98 0.18
N GLN A 135 -7.96 2.90 -0.62
CA GLN A 135 -8.69 2.61 -1.85
C GLN A 135 -7.78 1.95 -2.91
N GLN A 136 -8.37 1.28 -3.91
CA GLN A 136 -7.62 0.55 -4.94
C GLN A 136 -6.62 -0.43 -4.34
N ALA A 137 -7.00 -1.08 -3.24
CA ALA A 137 -6.20 -2.09 -2.58
C ALA A 137 -7.10 -3.07 -1.80
N ILE A 138 -6.53 -4.21 -1.45
CA ILE A 138 -7.12 -5.17 -0.52
C ILE A 138 -6.56 -4.89 0.87
N GLU A 139 -7.44 -4.52 1.80
CA GLU A 139 -7.07 -4.32 3.20
C GLU A 139 -6.95 -5.68 3.90
N LEU A 140 -5.77 -5.98 4.43
CA LEU A 140 -5.52 -7.20 5.19
C LEU A 140 -6.17 -7.09 6.58
N GLU A 141 -6.90 -8.13 6.96
CA GLU A 141 -7.64 -8.17 8.22
C GLU A 141 -6.68 -8.19 9.42
N ILE A 142 -6.99 -7.37 10.43
CA ILE A 142 -6.24 -7.31 11.69
C ILE A 142 -7.14 -7.82 12.79
N GLU A 143 -6.63 -8.73 13.62
CA GLU A 143 -7.38 -9.24 14.76
C GLU A 143 -7.80 -8.09 15.71
N PRO A 144 -9.06 -8.11 16.22
CA PRO A 144 -9.54 -7.06 17.11
C PRO A 144 -8.66 -6.85 18.36
N LYS A 145 -8.06 -7.93 18.87
CA LYS A 145 -7.16 -7.89 20.01
C LYS A 145 -5.92 -7.05 19.71
N VAL A 146 -5.27 -7.29 18.58
CA VAL A 146 -4.08 -6.56 18.12
C VAL A 146 -4.39 -5.07 17.96
N LEU A 147 -5.57 -4.73 17.43
CA LEU A 147 -6.02 -3.33 17.35
C LEU A 147 -6.12 -2.68 18.73
N SER A 148 -6.75 -3.38 19.69
CA SER A 148 -6.94 -2.86 21.06
C SER A 148 -5.64 -2.72 21.86
N GLU A 149 -4.66 -3.59 21.60
CA GLU A 149 -3.38 -3.65 22.30
C GLU A 149 -2.26 -2.90 21.54
N SER A 150 -2.58 -2.22 20.44
CA SER A 150 -1.62 -1.63 19.51
C SER A 150 -0.58 -0.70 20.15
N SER A 151 -0.96 0.11 21.15
CA SER A 151 -0.02 0.98 21.88
C SER A 151 0.99 0.17 22.73
N GLU A 152 0.54 -0.92 23.36
CA GLU A 152 1.43 -1.79 24.16
C GLU A 152 2.39 -2.56 23.24
N ILE A 153 1.88 -3.04 22.11
CA ILE A 153 2.69 -3.71 21.07
C ILE A 153 3.73 -2.75 20.52
N ALA A 154 3.34 -1.51 20.19
CA ALA A 154 4.25 -0.48 19.71
C ALA A 154 5.33 -0.14 20.74
N GLN A 155 4.97 -0.01 22.03
CA GLN A 155 5.94 0.23 23.09
C GLN A 155 6.99 -0.89 23.20
N LYS A 156 6.54 -2.15 23.27
CA LYS A 156 7.44 -3.31 23.35
C LYS A 156 8.33 -3.43 22.12
N THR A 157 7.75 -3.26 20.93
CA THR A 157 8.48 -3.38 19.67
C THR A 157 9.51 -2.27 19.52
N PHE A 158 9.13 -1.01 19.81
CA PHE A 158 10.04 0.14 19.78
C PHE A 158 11.21 -0.05 20.75
N GLN A 159 10.92 -0.51 21.98
CA GLN A 159 11.97 -0.77 22.98
C GLN A 159 12.93 -1.88 22.53
N ASN A 160 12.41 -3.01 22.05
CA ASN A 160 13.22 -4.16 21.66
C ASN A 160 14.04 -3.92 20.39
N ARG A 161 13.52 -3.10 19.47
CA ARG A 161 14.11 -2.87 18.15
C ARG A 161 14.79 -1.51 18.02
N PHE A 162 14.93 -0.73 19.09
CA PHE A 162 15.44 0.65 19.05
C PHE A 162 16.72 0.83 18.22
N ARG A 163 17.69 -0.08 18.35
CA ARG A 163 18.94 -0.03 17.57
C ARG A 163 18.72 -0.26 16.08
N HIS A 164 17.91 -1.25 15.72
CA HIS A 164 17.55 -1.49 14.32
C HIS A 164 16.77 -0.32 13.74
N LEU A 165 15.87 0.29 14.50
CA LEU A 165 15.15 1.49 14.06
C LEU A 165 16.07 2.69 13.80
N MET A 166 17.21 2.79 14.48
CA MET A 166 18.26 3.77 14.19
C MET A 166 19.05 3.39 12.93
N GLU A 167 19.38 2.11 12.75
CA GLU A 167 20.08 1.58 11.57
C GLU A 167 19.26 1.75 10.28
N ASP A 168 17.94 1.53 10.38
CA ASP A 168 16.97 1.65 9.29
C ASP A 168 16.53 3.11 9.04
N GLU A 169 17.16 4.10 9.69
CA GLU A 169 16.86 5.53 9.58
C GLU A 169 15.39 5.89 9.88
N ILE A 170 14.69 5.04 10.65
CA ILE A 170 13.34 5.32 11.15
C ILE A 170 13.40 6.34 12.28
N ILE A 171 14.39 6.18 13.18
CA ILE A 171 14.71 7.15 14.22
C ILE A 171 15.92 7.95 13.76
N ASN A 172 15.72 9.23 13.51
CA ASN A 172 16.76 10.14 13.06
C ASN A 172 17.26 11.00 14.24
N LEU A 173 18.35 10.59 14.86
CA LEU A 173 19.08 11.35 15.87
C LEU A 173 20.50 11.64 15.38
N ASP A 174 20.99 12.86 15.56
CA ASP A 174 22.31 13.33 15.07
C ASP A 174 23.52 12.73 15.84
N GLU A 175 23.29 11.75 16.70
CA GLU A 175 24.28 11.21 17.63
C GLU A 175 24.51 9.73 17.37
N LYS A 176 25.79 9.31 17.46
CA LYS A 176 26.20 7.90 17.35
C LYS A 176 26.27 7.28 18.74
N ASP A 177 26.17 5.96 18.80
CA ASP A 177 26.25 5.17 20.04
C ASP A 177 25.19 5.55 21.09
N ILE A 178 23.94 5.64 20.64
CA ILE A 178 22.78 5.96 21.50
C ILE A 178 22.21 4.69 22.11
N SER A 179 21.86 4.75 23.40
CA SER A 179 21.07 3.71 24.07
C SER A 179 19.76 4.28 24.60
N LEU A 180 18.65 3.58 24.34
CA LEU A 180 17.34 3.91 24.89
C LEU A 180 17.37 3.75 26.42
N TYR A 181 17.01 4.80 27.15
CA TYR A 181 16.92 4.77 28.62
C TYR A 181 15.51 4.37 29.08
N LYS A 182 14.49 5.08 28.59
CA LYS A 182 13.08 4.75 28.86
C LYS A 182 12.17 5.34 27.79
N ILE A 183 11.00 4.75 27.63
CA ILE A 183 9.89 5.35 26.89
C ILE A 183 9.03 6.10 27.91
N ASP A 184 8.90 7.41 27.74
CA ASP A 184 8.17 8.30 28.65
C ASP A 184 6.68 8.34 28.34
N ALA A 185 6.31 8.33 27.05
CA ALA A 185 4.93 8.31 26.61
C ALA A 185 4.80 7.66 25.23
N ILE A 186 3.66 6.99 25.02
CA ILE A 186 3.21 6.56 23.69
C ILE A 186 1.74 6.92 23.53
N GLU A 187 1.45 7.80 22.57
CA GLU A 187 0.10 8.31 22.34
C GLU A 187 -0.34 8.01 20.90
N PRO A 188 -1.48 7.32 20.69
CA PRO A 188 -2.03 7.17 19.35
C PRO A 188 -2.45 8.54 18.79
N LYS A 189 -2.24 8.78 17.49
CA LYS A 189 -2.52 10.05 16.83
C LYS A 189 -3.45 9.88 15.63
N GLY A 190 -4.65 10.47 15.76
CA GLY A 190 -5.58 10.64 14.64
C GLY A 190 -6.00 9.33 13.97
N ALA A 191 -6.35 9.42 12.69
CA ALA A 191 -6.62 8.26 11.86
C ALA A 191 -5.31 7.53 11.50
N PRO A 192 -5.34 6.19 11.36
CA PRO A 192 -4.17 5.43 10.95
C PRO A 192 -3.78 5.77 9.51
N ASP A 193 -2.47 5.66 9.24
CA ASP A 193 -1.98 5.53 7.88
C ASP A 193 -2.00 4.03 7.51
N TYR A 194 -1.56 3.69 6.30
CA TYR A 194 -1.55 2.33 5.77
C TYR A 194 -0.21 2.03 5.14
N PHE A 195 0.38 0.89 5.48
CA PHE A 195 1.49 0.34 4.72
C PHE A 195 0.93 -0.30 3.44
N ARG A 196 1.28 0.25 2.28
CA ARG A 196 0.85 -0.25 0.97
C ARG A 196 2.01 -0.91 0.25
N PHE A 197 1.77 -2.07 -0.33
CA PHE A 197 2.71 -2.72 -1.25
C PHE A 197 1.97 -3.42 -2.39
N THR A 198 2.63 -3.57 -3.53
CA THR A 198 2.07 -4.26 -4.70
C THR A 198 2.64 -5.67 -4.79
N GLN A 199 1.76 -6.68 -4.77
CA GLN A 199 2.12 -8.06 -5.12
C GLN A 199 1.89 -8.26 -6.62
N ALA A 200 2.95 -8.59 -7.35
CA ALA A 200 2.85 -9.10 -8.71
C ALA A 200 2.65 -10.62 -8.67
N PHE A 201 1.61 -11.09 -9.37
CA PHE A 201 1.37 -12.51 -9.64
C PHE A 201 1.86 -12.83 -11.04
N GLU A 202 2.78 -13.78 -11.14
CA GLU A 202 3.53 -14.06 -12.36
C GLU A 202 3.29 -15.50 -12.86
N LEU A 203 3.48 -15.69 -14.16
CA LEU A 203 3.49 -17.01 -14.79
C LEU A 203 4.92 -17.52 -15.00
N LEU A 204 5.10 -18.83 -14.91
CA LEU A 204 6.25 -19.53 -15.45
C LEU A 204 6.23 -19.41 -16.99
N PRO A 205 7.25 -18.80 -17.63
CA PRO A 205 7.21 -18.50 -19.06
C PRO A 205 7.07 -19.73 -19.97
N GLU A 206 7.52 -20.89 -19.49
CA GLU A 206 7.56 -22.16 -20.24
C GLU A 206 6.25 -22.95 -20.13
N THR A 207 5.58 -22.91 -18.97
CA THR A 207 4.40 -23.75 -18.70
C THR A 207 3.09 -22.98 -18.65
N GLY A 208 3.14 -21.67 -18.39
CA GLY A 208 1.94 -20.86 -18.14
C GLY A 208 1.33 -21.07 -16.75
N GLU A 209 1.97 -21.85 -15.87
CA GLU A 209 1.53 -22.06 -14.49
C GLU A 209 1.88 -20.84 -13.61
N ALA A 210 1.12 -20.62 -12.54
CA ALA A 210 1.40 -19.56 -11.59
C ALA A 210 2.72 -19.82 -10.84
N LYS A 211 3.60 -18.82 -10.77
CA LYS A 211 4.76 -18.84 -9.88
C LYS A 211 4.31 -18.72 -8.42
N GLU A 212 5.15 -19.23 -7.52
CA GLU A 212 5.02 -18.92 -6.10
C GLU A 212 5.17 -17.41 -5.86
N ARG A 213 4.47 -16.90 -4.85
CA ARG A 213 4.54 -15.49 -4.50
C ARG A 213 5.94 -15.16 -3.98
N HIS A 214 6.46 -14.02 -4.39
CA HIS A 214 7.70 -13.47 -3.85
C HIS A 214 7.41 -12.68 -2.57
N ASP A 215 8.42 -12.65 -1.70
CA ASP A 215 8.47 -11.78 -0.52
C ASP A 215 8.30 -10.30 -0.90
N VAL A 216 7.76 -9.52 0.03
CA VAL A 216 7.64 -8.07 -0.07
C VAL A 216 9.03 -7.46 0.15
N PRO A 217 9.68 -6.88 -0.88
CA PRO A 217 11.11 -6.54 -0.79
C PRO A 217 11.43 -5.41 0.19
N THR A 218 10.44 -4.61 0.56
CA THR A 218 10.61 -3.39 1.36
C THR A 218 10.52 -3.62 2.86
N ILE A 219 10.27 -4.84 3.33
CA ILE A 219 10.11 -5.15 4.76
C ILE A 219 10.89 -6.38 5.17
N THR A 220 11.38 -6.35 6.41
CA THR A 220 12.18 -7.42 6.99
C THR A 220 11.29 -8.54 7.55
N TYR A 221 10.25 -8.19 8.30
CA TYR A 221 9.33 -9.16 8.91
C TYR A 221 8.04 -9.20 8.11
N GLN A 222 7.60 -10.39 7.67
CA GLN A 222 6.45 -10.50 6.79
C GLN A 222 5.66 -11.81 6.93
N ASP A 223 5.93 -12.63 7.95
CA ASP A 223 5.31 -13.95 8.09
C ASP A 223 3.79 -13.82 8.25
N ASN A 224 3.34 -12.89 9.11
CA ASN A 224 1.92 -12.65 9.34
C ASN A 224 1.27 -11.97 8.13
N ILE A 225 1.98 -11.08 7.43
CA ILE A 225 1.52 -10.48 6.16
C ILE A 225 1.30 -11.57 5.10
N GLN A 226 2.27 -12.46 4.87
CA GLN A 226 2.15 -13.54 3.88
C GLN A 226 1.03 -14.53 4.24
N GLN A 227 0.85 -14.83 5.54
CA GLN A 227 -0.27 -15.62 6.01
C GLN A 227 -1.62 -14.91 5.77
N ALA A 228 -1.72 -13.63 6.11
CA ALA A 228 -2.94 -12.84 5.90
C ALA A 228 -3.32 -12.76 4.41
N ILE A 229 -2.33 -12.58 3.51
CA ILE A 229 -2.57 -12.68 2.05
C ILE A 229 -3.11 -14.05 1.69
N THR A 230 -2.51 -15.14 2.20
CA THR A 230 -2.96 -16.51 1.90
C THR A 230 -4.41 -16.71 2.30
N VAL A 231 -4.75 -16.37 3.55
CA VAL A 231 -6.13 -16.46 4.06
C VAL A 231 -7.08 -15.62 3.22
N GLN A 232 -6.69 -14.39 2.87
CA GLN A 232 -7.50 -13.50 2.06
C GLN A 232 -7.80 -14.07 0.67
N LEU A 233 -6.81 -14.70 0.01
CA LEU A 233 -6.99 -15.28 -1.31
C LEU A 233 -7.80 -16.59 -1.27
N GLU A 234 -7.61 -17.40 -0.23
CA GLU A 234 -8.35 -18.66 -0.04
C GLU A 234 -9.86 -18.45 0.10
N GLN A 235 -10.29 -17.34 0.72
CA GLN A 235 -11.72 -16.97 0.83
C GLN A 235 -12.42 -16.94 -0.55
N PHE A 236 -11.66 -16.69 -1.62
CA PHE A 236 -12.19 -16.56 -2.97
C PHE A 236 -11.78 -17.71 -3.90
N ALA A 237 -11.12 -18.77 -3.41
CA ALA A 237 -10.58 -19.85 -4.26
C ALA A 237 -11.62 -20.90 -4.72
N SER A 238 -12.87 -20.83 -4.25
CA SER A 238 -13.79 -21.99 -4.16
C SER A 238 -14.28 -22.66 -5.46
N ARG A 239 -14.12 -22.04 -6.64
CA ARG A 239 -14.53 -22.64 -7.94
C ARG A 239 -13.94 -21.89 -9.14
N ASP A 240 -13.54 -22.60 -10.20
CA ASP A 240 -13.21 -21.99 -11.50
C ASP A 240 -14.46 -21.42 -12.19
N ASN A 241 -14.26 -20.55 -13.20
CA ASN A 241 -15.33 -19.91 -13.98
C ASN A 241 -15.25 -20.23 -15.48
N LEU A 242 -14.68 -21.38 -15.85
CA LEU A 242 -14.40 -21.70 -17.25
C LEU A 242 -15.67 -21.87 -18.09
N ARG A 243 -16.75 -22.38 -17.49
CA ARG A 243 -18.03 -22.57 -18.19
C ARG A 243 -18.66 -21.22 -18.54
N GLU A 244 -18.69 -20.32 -17.57
CA GLU A 244 -19.19 -18.96 -17.67
C GLU A 244 -18.37 -18.15 -18.68
N LEU A 245 -17.05 -18.31 -18.67
CA LEU A 245 -16.16 -17.68 -19.65
C LEU A 245 -16.36 -18.19 -21.07
N ARG A 246 -16.53 -19.50 -21.27
CA ARG A 246 -16.79 -20.05 -22.61
C ARG A 246 -18.08 -19.50 -23.20
N LYS A 247 -19.14 -19.41 -22.40
CA LYS A 247 -20.40 -18.78 -22.81
C LYS A 247 -20.19 -17.30 -23.20
N SER A 248 -19.42 -16.57 -22.41
CA SER A 248 -19.08 -15.17 -22.71
C SER A 248 -18.27 -15.03 -24.01
N MET A 249 -17.29 -15.91 -24.24
CA MET A 249 -16.49 -15.95 -25.46
C MET A 249 -17.31 -16.32 -26.70
N GLU A 250 -18.23 -17.28 -26.56
CA GLU A 250 -19.19 -17.64 -27.61
C GLU A 250 -20.10 -16.46 -27.96
N GLU A 251 -20.66 -15.78 -26.96
CA GLU A 251 -21.49 -14.58 -27.17
C GLU A 251 -20.69 -13.46 -27.87
N ILE A 252 -19.42 -13.25 -27.51
CA ILE A 252 -18.54 -12.24 -28.12
C ILE A 252 -18.03 -12.64 -29.52
N GLY A 253 -18.02 -13.93 -29.85
CA GLY A 253 -17.38 -14.46 -31.07
C GLY A 253 -15.85 -14.43 -30.97
N ASP A 254 -15.32 -14.96 -29.87
CA ASP A 254 -13.88 -15.07 -29.59
C ASP A 254 -13.43 -16.52 -29.46
N GLU A 255 -13.06 -17.11 -30.59
CA GLU A 255 -12.51 -18.47 -30.64
C GLU A 255 -11.04 -18.54 -30.19
N ASP A 256 -10.31 -17.43 -30.30
CA ASP A 256 -8.87 -17.37 -30.02
C ASP A 256 -8.63 -17.60 -28.51
N THR A 257 -9.33 -16.86 -27.65
CA THR A 257 -9.15 -16.99 -26.18
C THR A 257 -9.63 -18.33 -25.63
N VAL A 258 -10.63 -18.97 -26.27
CA VAL A 258 -11.07 -20.33 -25.90
C VAL A 258 -9.92 -21.32 -26.03
N ASN A 259 -9.07 -21.19 -27.06
CA ASN A 259 -7.92 -22.06 -27.26
C ASN A 259 -6.83 -21.84 -26.21
N VAL A 260 -6.59 -20.58 -25.80
CA VAL A 260 -5.60 -20.24 -24.78
C VAL A 260 -5.94 -20.85 -23.41
N LEU A 261 -7.22 -20.98 -23.09
CA LEU A 261 -7.68 -21.54 -21.81
C LEU A 261 -8.11 -23.01 -21.90
N PHE A 262 -7.71 -23.70 -22.97
CA PHE A 262 -8.08 -25.09 -23.17
C PHE A 262 -7.54 -25.97 -22.03
N GLY A 263 -8.35 -26.94 -21.57
CA GLY A 263 -8.00 -27.80 -20.43
C GLY A 263 -8.03 -27.10 -19.06
N GLY A 264 -8.46 -25.84 -18.98
CA GLY A 264 -8.64 -25.11 -17.72
C GLY A 264 -7.36 -24.58 -17.10
N ARG A 265 -6.32 -24.42 -17.92
CA ARG A 265 -5.04 -23.79 -17.59
C ARG A 265 -4.70 -22.77 -18.67
N PHE A 266 -3.75 -21.89 -18.37
CA PHE A 266 -3.26 -20.94 -19.36
C PHE A 266 -2.18 -21.59 -20.25
N ASP A 267 -2.44 -21.69 -21.56
CA ASP A 267 -1.46 -22.16 -22.55
C ASP A 267 -0.60 -20.99 -23.05
N ALA A 268 0.63 -20.91 -22.53
CA ALA A 268 1.57 -19.85 -22.88
C ALA A 268 2.04 -19.92 -24.35
N ILE A 269 2.07 -21.10 -24.97
CA ILE A 269 2.51 -21.29 -26.35
C ILE A 269 1.42 -20.79 -27.30
N GLU A 270 0.18 -21.23 -27.08
CA GLU A 270 -0.95 -20.80 -27.90
C GLU A 270 -1.22 -19.30 -27.72
N PHE A 271 -1.08 -18.76 -26.50
CA PHE A 271 -1.15 -17.32 -26.24
C PHE A 271 -0.16 -16.52 -27.11
N ARG A 272 1.12 -16.91 -27.13
CA ARG A 272 2.16 -16.21 -27.92
C ARG A 272 1.87 -16.29 -29.42
N LYS A 273 1.38 -17.45 -29.89
CA LYS A 273 0.98 -17.64 -31.29
C LYS A 273 -0.15 -16.70 -31.69
N ILE A 274 -1.21 -16.62 -30.89
CA ILE A 274 -2.34 -15.70 -31.13
C ILE A 274 -1.90 -14.24 -31.02
N GLN A 275 -1.08 -13.91 -30.01
CA GLN A 275 -0.54 -12.57 -29.83
C GLN A 275 0.22 -12.10 -31.07
N TYR A 276 1.11 -12.92 -31.61
CA TYR A 276 1.82 -12.63 -32.84
C TYR A 276 0.86 -12.41 -34.03
N GLN A 277 -0.20 -13.23 -34.16
CA GLN A 277 -1.19 -13.06 -35.23
C GLN A 277 -1.97 -11.74 -35.11
N PHE A 278 -2.31 -11.31 -33.90
CA PHE A 278 -2.93 -10.02 -33.66
C PHE A 278 -2.00 -8.86 -34.02
N GLU A 279 -0.73 -8.95 -33.65
CA GLU A 279 0.27 -7.93 -33.99
C GLU A 279 0.44 -7.76 -35.50
N GLN A 280 0.46 -8.85 -36.27
CA GLN A 280 0.51 -8.80 -37.74
C GLN A 280 -0.70 -8.07 -38.36
N LYS A 281 -1.85 -8.12 -37.69
CA LYS A 281 -3.09 -7.42 -38.11
C LYS A 281 -3.23 -6.04 -37.46
N ASN A 282 -2.18 -5.52 -36.83
CA ASN A 282 -2.19 -4.28 -36.04
C ASN A 282 -3.23 -4.27 -34.89
N GLY A 283 -3.69 -5.45 -34.48
CA GLY A 283 -4.51 -5.67 -33.29
C GLY A 283 -3.67 -5.60 -32.01
N LEU A 284 -4.30 -5.89 -30.87
CA LEU A 284 -3.61 -6.18 -29.62
C LEU A 284 -4.27 -7.37 -28.95
N TYR A 285 -3.46 -8.33 -28.51
CA TYR A 285 -3.85 -9.44 -27.65
C TYR A 285 -2.92 -9.39 -26.44
N PHE A 286 -3.48 -9.48 -25.24
CA PHE A 286 -2.73 -9.17 -24.02
C PHE A 286 -3.08 -10.10 -22.86
N LEU A 287 -2.11 -10.21 -21.96
CA LEU A 287 -2.20 -10.83 -20.64
C LEU A 287 -1.98 -9.70 -19.61
N GLY A 288 -2.76 -9.71 -18.53
CA GLY A 288 -2.74 -8.66 -17.51
C GLY A 288 -3.97 -7.76 -17.54
N GLN A 289 -4.20 -7.05 -16.44
CA GLN A 289 -5.37 -6.18 -16.29
C GLN A 289 -5.34 -5.04 -17.33
N VAL A 290 -6.52 -4.61 -17.81
CA VAL A 290 -6.64 -3.59 -18.87
C VAL A 290 -5.82 -2.33 -18.56
N TYR A 291 -5.90 -1.82 -17.34
CA TYR A 291 -5.19 -0.61 -16.89
C TYR A 291 -3.67 -0.74 -16.80
N HIS A 292 -3.10 -1.94 -16.89
CA HIS A 292 -1.65 -2.14 -17.01
C HIS A 292 -1.15 -2.15 -18.46
N GLN A 293 -2.05 -2.24 -19.46
CA GLN A 293 -1.70 -2.35 -20.87
C GLN A 293 -1.34 -0.99 -21.50
N GLU A 294 -0.08 -0.60 -21.41
CA GLU A 294 0.39 0.72 -21.88
C GLU A 294 0.21 0.92 -23.39
N ASN A 295 0.50 -0.11 -24.19
CA ASN A 295 0.29 -0.08 -25.64
C ASN A 295 -1.18 0.09 -26.01
N LEU A 296 -2.09 -0.52 -25.23
CA LEU A 296 -3.54 -0.39 -25.42
C LEU A 296 -3.99 1.04 -25.13
N PHE A 297 -3.60 1.61 -23.99
CA PHE A 297 -3.97 3.00 -23.66
C PHE A 297 -3.32 4.01 -24.60
N LYS A 298 -2.12 3.76 -25.13
CA LYS A 298 -1.53 4.57 -26.19
C LYS A 298 -2.41 4.59 -27.44
N LYS A 299 -2.84 3.42 -27.93
CA LYS A 299 -3.77 3.31 -29.08
C LYS A 299 -5.12 4.00 -28.80
N ILE A 300 -5.70 3.79 -27.63
CA ILE A 300 -6.95 4.45 -27.22
C ILE A 300 -6.80 5.97 -27.25
N ASN A 301 -5.77 6.51 -26.59
CA ASN A 301 -5.52 7.94 -26.54
C ASN A 301 -5.29 8.54 -27.94
N ASP A 302 -4.62 7.82 -28.84
CA ASP A 302 -4.43 8.25 -30.24
C ASP A 302 -5.74 8.29 -31.04
N ILE A 303 -6.67 7.37 -30.79
CA ILE A 303 -8.02 7.39 -31.36
C ILE A 303 -8.82 8.58 -30.80
N LEU A 304 -8.79 8.76 -29.47
CA LEU A 304 -9.53 9.84 -28.79
C LEU A 304 -9.09 11.23 -29.25
N LYS A 305 -7.80 11.45 -29.48
CA LYS A 305 -7.27 12.73 -30.01
C LYS A 305 -7.76 13.08 -31.42
N LYS A 306 -8.17 12.08 -32.21
CA LYS A 306 -8.60 12.24 -33.61
C LYS A 306 -10.12 12.35 -33.77
N LEU A 307 -10.88 12.38 -32.68
CA LEU A 307 -12.33 12.52 -32.73
C LEU A 307 -12.76 13.90 -33.25
N ASP A 308 -13.91 13.92 -33.94
CA ASP A 308 -14.55 15.17 -34.31
C ASP A 308 -15.19 15.79 -33.07
N LYS A 309 -14.66 16.96 -32.65
CA LYS A 309 -15.13 17.68 -31.47
C LYS A 309 -16.56 18.23 -31.61
N LYS A 310 -17.15 18.21 -32.81
CA LYS A 310 -18.54 18.61 -33.03
C LYS A 310 -19.55 17.58 -32.56
N GLN A 311 -19.16 16.31 -32.45
CA GLN A 311 -20.03 15.21 -32.02
C GLN A 311 -19.45 14.55 -30.78
N THR A 312 -20.15 14.65 -29.67
CA THR A 312 -19.75 13.97 -28.43
C THR A 312 -20.12 12.49 -28.53
N LYS A 313 -19.11 11.62 -28.57
CA LYS A 313 -19.30 10.16 -28.49
C LYS A 313 -19.25 9.68 -27.04
N LYS A 314 -19.88 8.55 -26.72
CA LYS A 314 -19.79 7.95 -25.38
C LYS A 314 -18.68 6.89 -25.34
N LEU A 315 -17.81 7.02 -24.34
CA LEU A 315 -16.77 6.04 -24.01
C LEU A 315 -17.22 5.27 -22.77
N TYR A 316 -17.47 3.98 -22.94
CA TYR A 316 -17.98 3.11 -21.90
C TYR A 316 -16.87 2.19 -21.37
N TRP A 317 -16.77 2.07 -20.06
CA TRP A 317 -15.97 1.05 -19.40
C TRP A 317 -16.85 0.27 -18.43
N LEU A 318 -17.20 -0.96 -18.76
CA LEU A 318 -17.98 -1.87 -17.92
C LEU A 318 -17.01 -2.73 -17.12
N ALA A 319 -17.04 -2.58 -15.80
CA ALA A 319 -16.23 -3.36 -14.87
C ALA A 319 -16.79 -4.79 -14.73
N PRO A 320 -15.91 -5.80 -14.54
CA PRO A 320 -16.33 -7.15 -14.16
C PRO A 320 -16.73 -7.17 -12.67
N SER A 321 -17.38 -8.24 -12.24
CA SER A 321 -17.59 -8.54 -10.81
C SER A 321 -16.47 -9.43 -10.29
N ASP A 322 -15.24 -8.91 -10.40
CA ASP A 322 -14.03 -9.54 -9.86
C ASP A 322 -13.52 -8.70 -8.68
N ILE A 323 -13.32 -9.34 -7.54
CA ILE A 323 -12.81 -8.71 -6.32
C ILE A 323 -11.39 -8.15 -6.46
N TYR A 324 -10.62 -8.65 -7.43
CA TYR A 324 -9.26 -8.20 -7.72
C TYR A 324 -9.24 -7.04 -8.72
N TRP A 325 -10.35 -6.79 -9.43
CA TRP A 325 -10.44 -5.70 -10.39
C TRP A 325 -10.39 -4.35 -9.68
N GLY A 326 -9.53 -3.47 -10.18
CA GLY A 326 -9.35 -2.12 -9.63
C GLY A 326 -8.59 -2.08 -8.30
N LYS A 327 -8.06 -3.20 -7.81
CA LYS A 327 -7.25 -3.27 -6.58
C LYS A 327 -5.79 -2.91 -6.81
N GLN A 328 -5.55 -1.88 -7.62
CA GLN A 328 -4.21 -1.36 -7.88
C GLN A 328 -4.31 0.10 -8.36
N LYS A 329 -3.49 1.01 -7.81
CA LYS A 329 -3.55 2.46 -8.08
C LYS A 329 -3.56 2.88 -9.56
N LYS A 330 -2.93 2.12 -10.47
CA LYS A 330 -2.86 2.45 -11.90
C LYS A 330 -4.23 2.54 -12.56
N ILE A 331 -5.25 1.82 -12.06
CA ILE A 331 -6.62 2.00 -12.56
C ILE A 331 -7.11 3.44 -12.36
N HIS A 332 -6.80 4.02 -11.19
CA HIS A 332 -7.16 5.39 -10.85
C HIS A 332 -6.49 6.36 -11.82
N ASP A 333 -5.20 6.17 -12.10
CA ASP A 333 -4.45 7.00 -13.06
C ASP A 333 -5.04 6.93 -14.47
N GLN A 334 -5.42 5.73 -14.93
CA GLN A 334 -6.04 5.57 -16.25
C GLN A 334 -7.42 6.23 -16.32
N ILE A 335 -8.25 6.03 -15.30
CA ILE A 335 -9.57 6.67 -15.24
C ILE A 335 -9.40 8.20 -15.19
N GLN A 336 -8.51 8.71 -14.34
CA GLN A 336 -8.20 10.13 -14.23
C GLN A 336 -7.78 10.72 -15.58
N ASN A 337 -6.92 10.01 -16.32
CA ASN A 337 -6.48 10.42 -17.63
C ASN A 337 -7.64 10.47 -18.66
N LEU A 338 -8.54 9.48 -18.66
CA LEU A 338 -9.73 9.50 -19.51
C LEU A 338 -10.68 10.65 -19.14
N VAL A 339 -10.88 10.88 -17.84
CA VAL A 339 -11.74 11.96 -17.35
C VAL A 339 -11.20 13.34 -17.76
N ASN A 340 -9.90 13.59 -17.56
CA ASN A 340 -9.26 14.88 -17.87
C ASN A 340 -9.22 15.20 -19.38
N ASN A 341 -9.37 14.18 -20.23
CA ASN A 341 -9.27 14.31 -21.68
C ASN A 341 -10.62 14.29 -22.42
N GLN A 342 -11.75 14.35 -21.71
CA GLN A 342 -13.10 14.42 -22.31
C GLN A 342 -13.30 15.61 -23.27
N LYS A 343 -12.51 16.69 -23.11
CA LYS A 343 -12.42 17.83 -24.06
C LYS A 343 -12.09 17.44 -25.51
N ASN A 344 -11.66 16.18 -25.74
CA ASN A 344 -11.41 15.64 -27.06
C ASN A 344 -12.69 15.18 -27.79
N GLY A 345 -13.89 15.44 -27.25
CA GLY A 345 -15.16 15.15 -27.93
C GLY A 345 -15.78 13.81 -27.53
N TYR A 346 -15.58 13.39 -26.28
CA TYR A 346 -16.24 12.21 -25.73
C TYR A 346 -16.70 12.42 -24.28
N GLU A 347 -17.68 11.63 -23.88
CA GLU A 347 -18.16 11.53 -22.49
C GLU A 347 -17.74 10.17 -21.92
N PHE A 348 -16.94 10.18 -20.85
CA PHE A 348 -16.48 8.94 -20.21
C PHE A 348 -17.48 8.44 -19.17
N ARG A 349 -17.79 7.15 -19.21
CA ARG A 349 -18.73 6.48 -18.29
C ARG A 349 -18.12 5.17 -17.78
N LEU A 350 -17.86 5.11 -16.48
CA LEU A 350 -17.45 3.90 -15.78
C LEU A 350 -18.68 3.23 -15.17
N TYR A 351 -19.05 2.08 -15.70
CA TYR A 351 -20.18 1.27 -15.26
C TYR A 351 -19.69 0.21 -14.27
N LEU A 352 -20.21 0.27 -13.04
CA LEU A 352 -19.85 -0.58 -11.93
C LEU A 352 -21.00 -1.55 -11.60
N PRO A 353 -20.72 -2.86 -11.43
CA PRO A 353 -21.75 -3.84 -11.17
C PRO A 353 -22.36 -3.63 -9.78
N LEU A 354 -23.69 -3.75 -9.72
CA LEU A 354 -24.50 -3.64 -8.52
C LEU A 354 -25.46 -4.83 -8.44
N LEU A 355 -25.63 -5.37 -7.23
CA LEU A 355 -26.54 -6.48 -7.01
C LEU A 355 -28.01 -6.06 -7.23
N PRO A 356 -28.91 -7.02 -7.50
CA PRO A 356 -30.34 -6.75 -7.76
C PRO A 356 -31.04 -6.02 -6.61
N LYS A 357 -30.62 -6.31 -5.38
CA LYS A 357 -31.06 -5.63 -4.14
C LYS A 357 -29.99 -4.64 -3.71
N CYS A 358 -29.57 -3.77 -4.63
CA CYS A 358 -28.51 -2.79 -4.42
C CYS A 358 -28.72 -2.07 -3.09
N SER A 359 -27.84 -2.35 -2.13
CA SER A 359 -27.86 -1.63 -0.86
C SER A 359 -27.18 -0.27 -1.04
N ASN A 360 -27.65 0.76 -0.33
CA ASN A 360 -26.94 2.05 -0.31
C ASN A 360 -25.47 1.89 0.12
N ARG A 361 -25.14 0.81 0.84
CA ARG A 361 -23.79 0.45 1.24
C ARG A 361 -22.89 0.06 0.06
N GLU A 362 -23.39 -0.71 -0.92
CA GLU A 362 -22.62 -1.08 -2.12
C GLU A 362 -22.31 0.14 -2.98
N LYS A 363 -23.31 1.01 -3.18
CA LYS A 363 -23.11 2.29 -3.90
C LYS A 363 -22.03 3.13 -3.23
N GLN A 364 -22.15 3.34 -1.92
CA GLN A 364 -21.18 4.09 -1.13
C GLN A 364 -19.81 3.43 -1.14
N ALA A 365 -19.71 2.10 -1.21
CA ALA A 365 -18.45 1.40 -1.33
C ALA A 365 -17.75 1.74 -2.67
N TRP A 366 -18.49 1.73 -3.77
CA TRP A 366 -17.94 2.13 -5.08
C TRP A 366 -17.55 3.60 -5.15
N GLU A 367 -18.39 4.50 -4.63
CA GLU A 367 -18.06 5.94 -4.53
C GLU A 367 -16.84 6.18 -3.65
N TYR A 368 -16.72 5.41 -2.55
CA TYR A 368 -15.57 5.49 -1.66
C TYR A 368 -14.30 4.96 -2.32
N GLU A 369 -14.39 3.83 -3.03
CA GLU A 369 -13.28 3.24 -3.77
C GLU A 369 -12.73 4.27 -4.76
N PHE A 370 -13.58 4.86 -5.59
CA PHE A 370 -13.14 5.81 -6.62
C PHE A 370 -13.16 7.28 -6.19
N LYS A 371 -13.12 7.53 -4.87
CA LYS A 371 -13.03 8.88 -4.33
C LYS A 371 -11.71 9.52 -4.75
N GLY A 372 -11.78 10.79 -5.16
CA GLY A 372 -10.60 11.57 -5.57
C GLY A 372 -10.26 11.47 -7.06
N ILE A 373 -11.03 10.72 -7.85
CA ILE A 373 -10.97 10.82 -9.31
C ILE A 373 -11.52 12.18 -9.73
N ALA A 374 -10.67 13.01 -10.32
CA ALA A 374 -10.97 14.36 -10.78
C ALA A 374 -11.49 15.28 -9.67
N GLU A 375 -11.81 16.53 -10.04
CA GLU A 375 -12.58 17.39 -9.16
C GLU A 375 -13.90 16.71 -8.82
N LYS A 376 -14.35 16.83 -7.55
CA LYS A 376 -15.51 16.10 -7.01
C LYS A 376 -16.74 16.15 -7.92
N GLU A 377 -17.00 17.30 -8.54
CA GLU A 377 -18.12 17.52 -9.45
C GLU A 377 -18.04 16.72 -10.77
N ILE A 378 -16.84 16.35 -11.19
CA ILE A 378 -16.59 15.55 -12.39
C ILE A 378 -16.71 14.06 -12.05
N ALA A 379 -16.21 13.65 -10.88
CA ALA A 379 -16.33 12.28 -10.36
C ALA A 379 -17.80 11.83 -10.28
N GLU A 380 -18.66 12.69 -9.72
CA GLU A 380 -20.10 12.45 -9.56
C GLU A 380 -20.86 12.31 -10.89
N LYS A 381 -20.22 12.61 -12.02
CA LYS A 381 -20.80 12.56 -13.37
C LYS A 381 -20.28 11.40 -14.23
N VAL A 382 -19.31 10.62 -13.75
CA VAL A 382 -18.69 9.55 -14.55
C VAL A 382 -18.90 8.14 -13.99
N LEU A 383 -19.33 8.01 -12.74
CA LEU A 383 -19.62 6.72 -12.11
C LEU A 383 -21.09 6.33 -12.32
N TYR A 384 -21.29 5.22 -13.01
CA TYR A 384 -22.60 4.64 -13.34
C TYR A 384 -22.73 3.26 -12.67
N GLY A 385 -23.96 2.90 -12.33
CA GLY A 385 -24.30 1.57 -11.82
C GLY A 385 -25.03 0.75 -12.88
N PHE A 386 -24.76 -0.55 -12.94
CA PHE A 386 -25.59 -1.48 -13.72
C PHE A 386 -25.86 -2.77 -12.97
N TYR A 387 -26.92 -3.47 -13.39
CA TYR A 387 -27.31 -4.77 -12.85
C TYR A 387 -26.22 -5.83 -13.16
N GLU A 388 -25.63 -6.40 -12.12
CA GLU A 388 -24.63 -7.46 -12.22
C GLU A 388 -25.14 -8.68 -13.04
N GLY A 389 -24.25 -9.32 -13.80
CA GLY A 389 -24.57 -10.50 -14.62
C GLY A 389 -24.31 -10.33 -16.11
N PHE A 390 -23.82 -9.18 -16.56
CA PHE A 390 -23.41 -8.99 -17.95
C PHE A 390 -22.25 -9.94 -18.26
N LEU A 391 -22.41 -10.78 -19.30
CA LEU A 391 -21.44 -11.81 -19.69
C LEU A 391 -20.97 -12.64 -18.49
N ASP A 392 -21.95 -13.16 -17.76
CA ASP A 392 -21.80 -13.95 -16.54
C ASP A 392 -20.90 -13.28 -15.48
N SER A 393 -20.80 -11.95 -15.49
CA SER A 393 -20.05 -11.10 -14.55
C SER A 393 -18.52 -11.16 -14.61
N HIS A 394 -17.91 -11.96 -15.49
CA HIS A 394 -16.44 -12.16 -15.52
C HIS A 394 -15.73 -11.45 -16.68
N THR A 395 -16.46 -10.62 -17.43
CA THR A 395 -15.94 -9.94 -18.62
C THR A 395 -15.97 -8.43 -18.45
N GLU A 396 -14.80 -7.82 -18.61
CA GLU A 396 -14.59 -6.38 -18.65
C GLU A 396 -14.65 -5.91 -20.11
N ILE A 397 -15.38 -4.82 -20.38
CA ILE A 397 -15.46 -4.24 -21.72
C ILE A 397 -15.20 -2.74 -21.68
N LEU A 398 -14.30 -2.27 -22.53
CA LEU A 398 -14.03 -0.85 -22.75
C LEU A 398 -14.21 -0.52 -24.24
N PHE A 399 -15.18 0.33 -24.58
CA PHE A 399 -15.50 0.61 -25.98
C PHE A 399 -15.90 2.07 -26.23
N LEU A 400 -15.66 2.51 -27.46
CA LEU A 400 -16.08 3.79 -28.00
C LEU A 400 -16.86 3.56 -29.29
N GLU A 401 -18.06 4.15 -29.38
CA GLU A 401 -18.98 4.04 -30.52
C GLU A 401 -18.27 4.03 -31.89
N ASP A 402 -18.38 2.92 -32.62
CA ASP A 402 -17.82 2.68 -33.96
C ASP A 402 -16.30 2.90 -34.13
N LYS A 403 -15.54 2.97 -33.03
CA LYS A 403 -14.08 3.22 -33.09
C LYS A 403 -13.24 2.04 -32.62
N PHE A 404 -13.54 1.49 -31.45
CA PHE A 404 -12.82 0.32 -30.92
C PHE A 404 -13.66 -0.38 -29.85
N ALA A 405 -13.32 -1.63 -29.58
CA ALA A 405 -13.75 -2.37 -28.40
C ALA A 405 -12.56 -3.14 -27.82
N VAL A 406 -12.48 -3.16 -26.49
CA VAL A 406 -11.56 -3.96 -25.70
C VAL A 406 -12.40 -4.94 -24.90
N VAL A 407 -12.03 -6.21 -24.92
CA VAL A 407 -12.65 -7.27 -24.12
C VAL A 407 -11.55 -7.90 -23.28
N CYS A 408 -11.78 -8.04 -21.98
CA CYS A 408 -10.87 -8.68 -21.05
C CYS A 408 -11.63 -9.65 -20.15
N TYR A 409 -11.25 -10.92 -20.19
CA TYR A 409 -11.84 -11.97 -19.39
C TYR A 409 -11.03 -12.14 -18.12
N HIS A 410 -11.70 -12.19 -16.98
CA HIS A 410 -11.08 -12.41 -15.67
C HIS A 410 -11.17 -13.90 -15.32
N ALA A 411 -10.22 -14.67 -15.84
CA ALA A 411 -10.26 -16.13 -15.74
C ALA A 411 -9.83 -16.62 -14.36
N LYS A 412 -10.73 -17.30 -13.67
CA LYS A 412 -10.47 -17.97 -12.41
C LYS A 412 -10.13 -19.43 -12.71
N LEU A 413 -8.86 -19.77 -12.59
CA LEU A 413 -8.32 -21.07 -13.00
C LEU A 413 -7.84 -21.86 -11.77
N VAL A 414 -7.95 -23.18 -11.83
CA VAL A 414 -7.45 -24.07 -10.77
C VAL A 414 -5.92 -23.98 -10.72
N GLY A 415 -5.36 -23.76 -9.53
CA GLY A 415 -3.92 -23.60 -9.32
C GLY A 415 -3.39 -22.18 -9.50
N TYR A 416 -4.28 -21.20 -9.71
CA TYR A 416 -3.93 -19.78 -9.78
C TYR A 416 -4.53 -19.07 -8.55
N PRO A 417 -3.71 -18.34 -7.76
CA PRO A 417 -4.16 -17.71 -6.51
C PRO A 417 -5.11 -16.51 -6.74
N VAL A 418 -5.06 -15.91 -7.92
CA VAL A 418 -5.90 -14.77 -8.34
C VAL A 418 -6.38 -15.00 -9.78
N THR A 419 -7.33 -14.19 -10.25
CA THR A 419 -7.78 -14.25 -11.64
C THR A 419 -6.64 -13.96 -12.61
N VAL A 420 -6.75 -14.51 -13.81
CA VAL A 420 -5.88 -14.32 -14.96
C VAL A 420 -6.61 -13.43 -15.99
N PRO A 421 -6.47 -12.10 -15.91
CA PRO A 421 -6.96 -11.19 -16.92
C PRO A 421 -6.24 -11.41 -18.25
N LEU A 422 -7.00 -11.66 -19.31
CA LEU A 422 -6.50 -11.77 -20.67
C LEU A 422 -7.55 -11.30 -21.65
N GLY A 423 -7.12 -10.73 -22.76
CA GLY A 423 -8.06 -10.08 -23.65
C GLY A 423 -7.46 -9.54 -24.93
N PHE A 424 -8.27 -8.78 -25.65
CA PHE A 424 -7.89 -8.20 -26.92
C PHE A 424 -8.53 -6.83 -27.16
N MET A 425 -7.91 -6.08 -28.07
CA MET A 425 -8.48 -4.87 -28.65
C MET A 425 -8.78 -5.11 -30.13
N THR A 426 -9.98 -4.72 -30.57
CA THR A 426 -10.38 -4.76 -31.98
C THR A 426 -10.78 -3.39 -32.50
N THR A 427 -10.41 -3.12 -33.75
CA THR A 427 -10.87 -1.98 -34.55
C THR A 427 -11.73 -2.43 -35.75
N GLN A 428 -12.09 -3.72 -35.83
CA GLN A 428 -12.89 -4.28 -36.91
C GLN A 428 -14.36 -3.91 -36.73
N THR A 429 -14.94 -3.22 -37.70
CA THR A 429 -16.25 -2.57 -37.55
C THR A 429 -17.37 -3.54 -37.22
N ASP A 430 -17.41 -4.73 -37.83
CA ASP A 430 -18.48 -5.70 -37.57
C ASP A 430 -18.39 -6.29 -36.16
N LYS A 431 -17.18 -6.62 -35.68
CA LYS A 431 -16.95 -7.10 -34.31
C LYS A 431 -17.24 -6.01 -33.27
N ILE A 432 -16.88 -4.75 -33.56
CA ILE A 432 -17.25 -3.61 -32.70
C ILE A 432 -18.77 -3.49 -32.59
N ARG A 433 -19.49 -3.45 -33.72
CA ARG A 433 -20.96 -3.31 -33.72
C ARG A 433 -21.64 -4.45 -32.95
N HIS A 434 -21.13 -5.66 -33.08
CA HIS A 434 -21.62 -6.82 -32.32
C HIS A 434 -21.43 -6.65 -30.81
N ILE A 435 -20.21 -6.35 -30.36
CA ILE A 435 -19.88 -6.17 -28.93
C ILE A 435 -20.69 -5.01 -28.32
N ILE A 436 -20.79 -3.88 -29.02
CA ILE A 436 -21.58 -2.73 -28.56
C ILE A 436 -23.05 -3.12 -28.42
N LYS A 437 -23.61 -3.81 -29.42
CA LYS A 437 -24.99 -4.27 -29.38
C LYS A 437 -25.25 -5.20 -28.19
N LEU A 438 -24.33 -6.10 -27.84
CA LEU A 438 -24.46 -6.94 -26.65
C LEU A 438 -24.54 -6.10 -25.36
N ALA A 439 -23.62 -5.15 -25.20
CA ALA A 439 -23.58 -4.28 -24.02
C ALA A 439 -24.85 -3.41 -23.93
N GLU A 440 -25.23 -2.73 -25.01
CA GLU A 440 -26.41 -1.86 -25.04
C GLU A 440 -27.71 -2.65 -24.84
N ASN A 441 -27.86 -3.83 -25.46
CA ASN A 441 -29.02 -4.69 -25.25
C ASN A 441 -29.13 -5.12 -23.79
N TYR A 442 -28.00 -5.44 -23.16
CA TYR A 442 -28.00 -5.81 -21.75
C TYR A 442 -28.42 -4.64 -20.86
N LEU A 443 -27.81 -3.47 -21.02
CA LEU A 443 -28.12 -2.27 -20.23
C LEU A 443 -29.59 -1.83 -20.40
N ASN A 444 -30.14 -1.97 -21.61
CA ASN A 444 -31.54 -1.62 -21.90
C ASN A 444 -32.55 -2.72 -21.52
N SER A 445 -32.10 -3.92 -21.12
CA SER A 445 -33.01 -5.01 -20.77
C SER A 445 -33.72 -4.74 -19.43
N THR A 446 -34.95 -5.24 -19.32
CA THR A 446 -35.80 -5.09 -18.13
C THR A 446 -35.39 -6.03 -17.00
N ILE A 447 -35.58 -5.57 -15.76
CA ILE A 447 -35.43 -6.36 -14.55
C ILE A 447 -36.81 -6.88 -14.13
N PHE A 448 -36.94 -8.21 -14.06
CA PHE A 448 -38.14 -8.88 -13.56
C PHE A 448 -37.95 -9.29 -12.09
N SER A 449 -39.03 -9.27 -11.32
CA SER A 449 -39.05 -9.71 -9.92
C SER A 449 -39.36 -11.21 -9.83
N ASP A 450 -38.76 -11.93 -8.88
CA ASP A 450 -39.05 -13.37 -8.62
C ASP A 450 -40.53 -13.66 -8.36
N ASN A 451 -41.32 -12.64 -8.01
CA ASN A 451 -42.78 -12.69 -8.05
C ASN A 451 -43.22 -12.09 -9.39
N ASP A 452 -43.44 -12.96 -10.37
CA ASP A 452 -43.84 -12.63 -11.74
C ASP A 452 -45.04 -11.65 -11.76
N THR A 453 -44.78 -10.41 -12.19
CA THR A 453 -45.56 -9.58 -13.14
C THR A 453 -45.18 -8.08 -13.13
N ASP A 454 -44.43 -7.60 -12.13
CA ASP A 454 -44.14 -6.16 -12.01
C ASP A 454 -42.72 -5.82 -12.53
N GLU A 455 -42.66 -5.03 -13.62
CA GLU A 455 -41.42 -4.42 -14.12
C GLU A 455 -40.84 -3.45 -13.07
N LYS A 456 -39.59 -3.67 -12.63
CA LYS A 456 -38.94 -2.81 -11.63
C LYS A 456 -38.03 -1.72 -12.21
N GLY A 457 -37.66 -1.82 -13.49
CA GLY A 457 -36.76 -0.88 -14.15
C GLY A 457 -35.86 -1.53 -15.19
N GLN A 458 -34.88 -0.76 -15.67
CA GLN A 458 -33.85 -1.20 -16.61
C GLN A 458 -32.58 -1.64 -15.87
N LYS A 459 -31.74 -2.44 -16.54
CA LYS A 459 -30.43 -2.86 -15.99
C LYS A 459 -29.38 -1.75 -15.95
N ASP A 460 -29.59 -0.63 -16.65
CA ASP A 460 -28.85 0.61 -16.42
C ASP A 460 -29.48 1.38 -15.26
N PHE A 461 -28.76 1.46 -14.13
CA PHE A 461 -29.21 2.23 -12.98
C PHE A 461 -28.86 3.72 -13.11
N GLY A 462 -28.04 4.11 -14.08
CA GLY A 462 -27.61 5.48 -14.27
C GLY A 462 -26.50 5.89 -13.30
N LEU A 463 -26.38 7.19 -13.06
CA LEU A 463 -25.33 7.78 -12.22
C LEU A 463 -25.46 7.34 -10.76
N LEU A 464 -24.37 6.87 -10.16
CA LEU A 464 -24.35 6.47 -8.74
C LEU A 464 -24.77 7.62 -7.82
N SER A 465 -24.37 8.85 -8.14
CA SER A 465 -24.72 10.06 -7.36
C SER A 465 -26.21 10.41 -7.36
N LYS A 466 -27.01 9.82 -8.26
CA LYS A 466 -28.45 10.07 -8.41
C LYS A 466 -29.33 8.91 -7.96
N LEU A 467 -28.71 7.79 -7.56
CA LEU A 467 -29.36 6.54 -7.17
C LEU A 467 -29.57 6.46 -5.66
#